data_AF-X1Q857-F1
#
_entry.id   AF-X1Q857-F1
#
_cell.length_a   1.000
_cell.length_b   1.000
_cell.length_c   1.000
_cell.angle_alpha   90.00
_cell.angle_beta   90.00
_cell.angle_gamma   90.00
#
_symmetry.space_group_name_H-M   'P 1'
#
loop_
_entity.id
_entity.type
_entity.pdbx_description
1 polymer ?
#
loop_
_entity_poly.entity_id
_entity_poly.type
_entity_poly.pdbx_seq_one_letter_code
_entity_poly.pdbx_strand_id
1 'polypeptide(L)'
;ASPMRNNTATIGNVVGDHRLIFTQGDDLTVLIDAPTSDTTLTFYYCDFTEANTSKGFEITGNSAVTTTVTCISCRSMNNYNDGFSISTDGTTTKTTLICYNCISSGNGPSSAQGFTTHDANEVLFIYGGSAIGNSAFAIGCYGGEVYAFDVTLEGGIYIDPAGGGKTAKIVLDGITQGRIQA
;
A
#
# COMPACT_ATOMS: atom_id res chain seq x y z
N ALA A 1 34.12 -4.62 -7.79
CA ALA A 1 32.72 -4.32 -7.41
C ALA A 1 31.81 -5.15 -8.30
N SER A 2 31.02 -6.05 -7.72
CA SER A 2 29.96 -6.74 -8.49
C SER A 2 28.91 -5.69 -8.89
N PRO A 3 28.39 -5.71 -10.13
CA PRO A 3 27.33 -4.79 -10.52
C PRO A 3 26.10 -5.04 -9.65
N MET A 4 25.49 -3.96 -9.13
CA MET A 4 24.16 -4.04 -8.50
C MET A 4 23.20 -4.66 -9.51
N ARG A 5 22.67 -5.83 -9.19
CA ARG A 5 21.62 -6.45 -10.00
C ARG A 5 20.31 -5.84 -9.53
N ASN A 6 19.75 -4.94 -10.34
CA ASN A 6 18.40 -4.46 -10.11
C ASN A 6 17.42 -5.53 -10.56
N ASN A 7 16.53 -5.95 -9.67
CA ASN A 7 15.43 -6.83 -10.04
C ASN A 7 14.27 -5.96 -10.53
N THR A 8 13.89 -6.12 -11.80
CA THR A 8 12.73 -5.44 -12.36
C THR A 8 11.75 -6.44 -12.93
N ALA A 9 10.49 -6.36 -12.52
CA ALA A 9 9.42 -7.12 -13.14
C ALA A 9 8.16 -6.26 -13.32
N THR A 10 7.43 -6.56 -14.39
CA THR A 10 6.12 -5.99 -14.67
C THR A 10 5.11 -7.13 -14.74
N ILE A 11 4.05 -7.02 -13.94
CA ILE A 11 3.02 -8.03 -13.79
C ILE A 11 1.69 -7.36 -14.08
N GLY A 12 0.92 -7.88 -15.03
CA GLY A 12 -0.38 -7.29 -15.31
C GLY A 12 -0.91 -7.69 -16.68
N ASN A 13 -2.18 -7.37 -16.89
CA ASN A 13 -2.80 -7.51 -18.20
C ASN A 13 -2.79 -6.13 -18.88
N VAL A 14 -2.18 -6.06 -20.06
CA VAL A 14 -2.01 -4.80 -20.81
C VAL A 14 -3.14 -4.59 -21.84
N VAL A 15 -4.17 -5.47 -21.84
CA VAL A 15 -5.22 -5.50 -22.87
C VAL A 15 -6.62 -5.28 -22.26
N GLY A 16 -7.08 -4.02 -22.30
CA GLY A 16 -8.48 -3.63 -22.01
C GLY A 16 -8.89 -3.69 -20.54
N ASP A 17 -10.19 -3.83 -20.27
CA ASP A 17 -10.78 -3.84 -18.91
C ASP A 17 -10.55 -5.15 -18.14
N HIS A 18 -9.74 -6.06 -18.67
CA HIS A 18 -9.47 -7.36 -18.07
C HIS A 18 -8.42 -7.24 -16.97
N ARG A 19 -8.73 -7.77 -15.79
CA ARG A 19 -7.88 -7.70 -14.61
C ARG A 19 -7.22 -9.04 -14.31
N LEU A 20 -5.98 -9.01 -13.86
CA LEU A 20 -5.33 -10.19 -13.29
C LEU A 20 -5.78 -10.29 -11.83
N ILE A 21 -6.57 -11.31 -11.52
CA ILE A 21 -7.08 -11.55 -10.17
C ILE A 21 -6.11 -12.47 -9.45
N PHE A 22 -5.60 -12.01 -8.32
CA PHE A 22 -4.86 -12.81 -7.36
C PHE A 22 -5.83 -13.21 -6.24
N THR A 23 -5.88 -14.51 -5.97
CA THR A 23 -6.59 -15.14 -4.85
C THR A 23 -5.64 -16.09 -4.15
N GLN A 24 -5.81 -16.31 -2.86
CA GLN A 24 -4.86 -16.85 -1.90
C GLN A 24 -4.82 -18.38 -1.86
N GLY A 25 -3.73 -18.85 -1.25
CA GLY A 25 -3.59 -20.14 -0.57
C GLY A 25 -3.62 -20.12 0.98
N ASP A 26 -2.97 -19.16 1.69
CA ASP A 26 -2.94 -19.10 3.20
C ASP A 26 -3.08 -17.71 3.92
N ASP A 27 -2.07 -16.80 3.96
CA ASP A 27 -2.09 -15.60 4.86
C ASP A 27 -2.17 -14.21 4.19
N LEU A 28 -1.60 -14.04 2.99
CA LEU A 28 -1.60 -12.79 2.19
C LEU A 28 -1.94 -13.09 0.72
N THR A 29 -2.62 -12.16 0.02
CA THR A 29 -2.92 -12.34 -1.42
C THR A 29 -1.69 -12.09 -2.29
N VAL A 30 -0.98 -10.98 -2.04
CA VAL A 30 0.34 -10.70 -2.63
C VAL A 30 1.27 -10.18 -1.55
N LEU A 31 2.42 -10.85 -1.42
CA LEU A 31 3.50 -10.48 -0.52
C LEU A 31 4.79 -10.20 -1.29
N ILE A 32 5.40 -9.05 -1.01
CA ILE A 32 6.78 -8.75 -1.41
C ILE A 32 7.62 -8.73 -0.14
N ASP A 33 8.42 -9.77 0.07
CA ASP A 33 9.19 -9.98 1.29
C ASP A 33 10.70 -9.83 1.06
N ALA A 34 11.34 -9.00 1.90
CA ALA A 34 12.78 -8.89 2.13
C ALA A 34 13.69 -9.13 0.89
N PRO A 35 13.58 -8.34 -0.19
CA PRO A 35 14.50 -8.43 -1.31
C PRO A 35 15.96 -8.24 -0.87
N THR A 36 16.87 -9.02 -1.45
CA THR A 36 18.32 -8.96 -1.16
C THR A 36 19.08 -8.01 -2.09
N SER A 37 18.37 -7.36 -3.01
CA SER A 37 18.88 -6.39 -3.98
C SER A 37 17.79 -5.40 -4.36
N ASP A 38 18.19 -4.21 -4.81
CA ASP A 38 17.26 -3.16 -5.22
C ASP A 38 16.20 -3.72 -6.18
N THR A 39 14.93 -3.48 -5.84
CA THR A 39 13.80 -4.13 -6.50
C THR A 39 12.80 -3.08 -6.96
N THR A 40 12.39 -3.18 -8.21
CA THR A 40 11.32 -2.39 -8.81
C THR A 40 10.26 -3.30 -9.38
N LEU A 41 9.02 -3.17 -8.91
CA LEU A 41 7.89 -3.96 -9.38
C LEU A 41 6.78 -3.05 -9.88
N THR A 42 6.12 -3.43 -10.96
CA THR A 42 4.94 -2.70 -11.45
C THR A 42 3.78 -3.64 -11.72
N PHE A 43 2.64 -3.36 -11.09
CA PHE A 43 1.37 -4.04 -11.26
C PHE A 43 0.43 -3.19 -12.11
N TYR A 44 -0.16 -3.78 -13.16
CA TYR A 44 -1.17 -3.14 -14.00
C TYR A 44 -2.49 -3.92 -13.94
N TYR A 45 -3.58 -3.22 -13.61
CA TYR A 45 -4.93 -3.79 -13.62
C TYR A 45 -5.02 -5.10 -12.82
N CYS A 46 -4.43 -5.12 -11.62
CA CYS A 46 -4.45 -6.29 -10.74
C CYS A 46 -5.51 -6.14 -9.66
N ASP A 47 -6.22 -7.22 -9.37
CA ASP A 47 -7.20 -7.32 -8.29
C ASP A 47 -6.61 -8.23 -7.21
N PHE A 48 -6.41 -7.66 -6.03
CA PHE A 48 -5.97 -8.34 -4.81
C PHE A 48 -7.22 -8.50 -3.94
N THR A 49 -7.99 -9.55 -4.21
CA THR A 49 -9.37 -9.66 -3.74
C THR A 49 -9.59 -10.97 -3.02
N GLU A 50 -9.96 -10.91 -1.75
CA GLU A 50 -10.34 -12.13 -1.03
C GLU A 50 -11.04 -11.93 0.29
N ALA A 51 -12.01 -12.81 0.56
CA ALA A 51 -12.57 -12.95 1.89
C ALA A 51 -11.59 -13.69 2.81
N ASN A 52 -11.28 -13.10 3.98
CA ASN A 52 -10.49 -13.68 5.07
C ASN A 52 -8.95 -13.65 4.96
N THR A 53 -8.34 -13.01 3.93
CA THR A 53 -6.88 -12.77 3.92
C THR A 53 -6.49 -11.70 4.94
N SER A 54 -5.35 -11.84 5.61
CA SER A 54 -4.89 -10.81 6.55
C SER A 54 -4.70 -9.45 5.86
N LYS A 55 -4.13 -9.36 4.64
CA LYS A 55 -4.06 -8.12 3.85
C LYS A 55 -4.17 -8.44 2.35
N GLY A 56 -4.65 -7.48 1.56
CA GLY A 56 -4.76 -7.66 0.10
C GLY A 56 -3.41 -7.54 -0.59
N PHE A 57 -2.69 -6.45 -0.35
CA PHE A 57 -1.35 -6.25 -0.87
C PHE A 57 -0.43 -5.76 0.24
N GLU A 58 0.70 -6.44 0.42
CA GLU A 58 1.69 -6.07 1.43
C GLU A 58 3.12 -6.11 0.89
N ILE A 59 3.88 -5.07 1.22
CA ILE A 59 5.35 -5.08 1.21
C ILE A 59 5.80 -5.22 2.66
N THR A 60 6.58 -6.26 2.97
CA THR A 60 7.10 -6.49 4.33
C THR A 60 8.58 -6.87 4.32
N GLY A 61 9.12 -7.02 5.54
CA GLY A 61 10.45 -7.52 5.79
C GLY A 61 11.52 -6.44 5.97
N ASN A 62 12.73 -6.91 6.29
CA ASN A 62 13.90 -6.07 6.53
C ASN A 62 14.69 -5.87 5.24
N SER A 63 14.22 -4.95 4.40
CA SER A 63 14.96 -4.56 3.21
C SER A 63 16.12 -3.65 3.60
N ALA A 64 17.37 -4.16 3.56
CA ALA A 64 18.58 -3.33 3.56
C ALA A 64 18.84 -2.66 2.18
N VAL A 65 17.82 -2.65 1.33
CA VAL A 65 17.87 -2.29 -0.09
C VAL A 65 16.66 -1.43 -0.44
N THR A 66 16.72 -0.75 -1.58
CA THR A 66 15.60 0.07 -2.05
C THR A 66 14.55 -0.81 -2.72
N THR A 67 13.32 -0.73 -2.23
CA THR A 67 12.18 -1.43 -2.82
C THR A 67 11.16 -0.41 -3.30
N THR A 68 10.85 -0.42 -4.59
CA THR A 68 9.81 0.45 -5.18
C THR A 68 8.77 -0.42 -5.88
N VAL A 69 7.53 -0.30 -5.45
CA VAL A 69 6.41 -1.00 -6.09
C VAL A 69 5.42 0.03 -6.60
N THR A 70 4.99 -0.14 -7.84
CA THR A 70 4.00 0.72 -8.48
C THR A 70 2.78 -0.10 -8.85
N CYS A 71 1.61 0.33 -8.41
CA CYS A 71 0.31 -0.24 -8.77
C CYS A 71 -0.44 0.76 -9.63
N ILE A 72 -0.91 0.35 -10.80
CA ILE A 72 -1.63 1.20 -11.75
C ILE A 72 -3.00 0.57 -12.01
N SER A 73 -4.06 1.27 -11.62
CA SER A 73 -5.45 0.83 -11.71
C SER A 73 -5.75 -0.50 -10.99
N CYS A 74 -4.97 -0.81 -9.95
CA CYS A 74 -5.14 -2.01 -9.14
C CYS A 74 -6.28 -1.85 -8.12
N ARG A 75 -6.85 -2.97 -7.67
CA ARG A 75 -7.86 -3.01 -6.61
C ARG A 75 -7.36 -3.86 -5.45
N SER A 76 -7.62 -3.42 -4.22
CA SER A 76 -7.49 -4.25 -3.03
C SER A 76 -8.81 -4.22 -2.27
N MET A 77 -9.55 -5.32 -2.25
CA MET A 77 -10.94 -5.31 -1.78
C MET A 77 -11.30 -6.49 -0.91
N ASN A 78 -12.16 -6.22 0.09
CA ASN A 78 -12.78 -7.19 0.99
C ASN A 78 -11.81 -8.02 1.84
N ASN A 79 -10.58 -7.52 2.05
CA ASN A 79 -9.57 -8.18 2.85
C ASN A 79 -9.92 -8.12 4.35
N TYR A 80 -9.38 -9.00 5.19
CA TYR A 80 -9.64 -9.01 6.64
C TYR A 80 -8.95 -7.88 7.40
N ASN A 81 -7.72 -7.51 7.03
CA ASN A 81 -7.08 -6.24 7.45
C ASN A 81 -6.88 -5.33 6.23
N ASP A 82 -5.78 -4.60 6.16
CA ASP A 82 -5.56 -3.50 5.22
C ASP A 82 -5.63 -3.89 3.74
N GLY A 83 -6.01 -2.91 2.93
CA GLY A 83 -6.01 -3.04 1.48
C GLY A 83 -4.60 -3.03 0.89
N PHE A 84 -3.95 -1.87 0.86
CA PHE A 84 -2.58 -1.70 0.39
C PHE A 84 -1.68 -1.27 1.55
N SER A 85 -0.68 -2.07 1.88
CA SER A 85 0.11 -1.88 3.11
C SER A 85 1.61 -1.94 2.84
N ILE A 86 2.36 -1.08 3.51
CA ILE A 86 3.81 -1.22 3.73
C ILE A 86 4.01 -1.46 5.22
N SER A 87 4.66 -2.56 5.59
CA SER A 87 4.91 -2.94 6.99
C SER A 87 6.30 -3.56 7.15
N THR A 88 7.32 -2.71 7.07
CA THR A 88 8.75 -3.03 7.16
C THR A 88 9.28 -2.68 8.56
N ASP A 89 10.34 -3.34 9.02
CA ASP A 89 10.84 -3.22 10.39
C ASP A 89 11.84 -2.07 10.60
N GLY A 90 11.51 -0.86 10.15
CA GLY A 90 12.28 0.35 10.47
C GLY A 90 13.68 0.40 9.82
N THR A 91 13.82 -0.24 8.66
CA THR A 91 15.03 -0.33 7.83
C THR A 91 15.68 1.03 7.54
N THR A 92 16.98 1.09 7.19
CA THR A 92 17.66 2.36 6.84
C THR A 92 17.35 2.87 5.43
N THR A 93 16.75 2.04 4.59
CA THR A 93 16.50 2.31 3.16
C THR A 93 15.01 2.50 2.90
N LYS A 94 14.67 3.36 1.94
CA LYS A 94 13.28 3.68 1.66
C LYS A 94 12.56 2.52 0.97
N THR A 95 11.41 2.14 1.51
CA THR A 95 10.43 1.26 0.84
C THR A 95 9.29 2.11 0.32
N THR A 96 9.06 2.08 -0.99
CA THR A 96 8.11 2.97 -1.67
C THR A 96 6.99 2.18 -2.32
N LEU A 97 5.74 2.52 -2.01
CA LEU A 97 4.56 2.09 -2.76
C LEU A 97 3.96 3.29 -3.49
N ILE A 98 3.69 3.14 -4.78
CA ILE A 98 3.08 4.16 -5.63
C ILE A 98 1.79 3.60 -6.20
N CYS A 99 0.67 4.26 -5.93
CA CYS A 99 -0.65 3.84 -6.37
C CYS A 99 -1.24 4.89 -7.31
N TYR A 100 -1.35 4.56 -8.60
CA TYR A 100 -2.05 5.38 -9.59
C TYR A 100 -3.44 4.83 -9.84
N ASN A 101 -4.46 5.62 -9.55
CA ASN A 101 -5.88 5.29 -9.74
C ASN A 101 -6.27 3.94 -9.10
N CYS A 102 -5.66 3.61 -7.97
CA CYS A 102 -5.94 2.38 -7.24
C CYS A 102 -7.21 2.51 -6.39
N ILE A 103 -7.90 1.41 -6.19
CA ILE A 103 -9.12 1.36 -5.37
C ILE A 103 -8.90 0.42 -4.19
N SER A 104 -9.11 0.92 -2.98
CA SER A 104 -9.11 0.13 -1.76
C SER A 104 -10.49 0.15 -1.13
N SER A 105 -11.16 -1.00 -0.98
CA SER A 105 -12.54 -0.97 -0.48
C SER A 105 -13.02 -2.18 0.29
N GLY A 106 -13.89 -1.96 1.27
CA GLY A 106 -14.56 -3.05 2.00
C GLY A 106 -13.62 -3.82 2.93
N ASN A 107 -12.47 -3.26 3.30
CA ASN A 107 -11.48 -3.96 4.10
C ASN A 107 -11.85 -4.00 5.59
N GLY A 108 -11.72 -5.19 6.16
CA GLY A 108 -11.82 -5.62 7.55
C GLY A 108 -13.13 -5.37 8.28
N PRO A 109 -13.29 -5.96 9.48
CA PRO A 109 -14.45 -5.72 10.32
C PRO A 109 -14.29 -4.58 11.35
N SER A 110 -13.08 -4.16 11.75
CA SER A 110 -12.93 -3.14 12.82
C SER A 110 -11.66 -2.29 12.85
N SER A 111 -10.56 -2.68 12.21
CA SER A 111 -9.29 -1.94 12.28
C SER A 111 -8.54 -1.88 10.95
N ALA A 112 -9.20 -2.16 9.83
CA ALA A 112 -8.55 -2.21 8.54
C ALA A 112 -8.60 -0.86 7.84
N GLN A 113 -7.47 -0.51 7.23
CA GLN A 113 -7.35 0.72 6.46
C GLN A 113 -7.28 0.47 4.95
N GLY A 114 -7.61 1.50 4.19
CA GLY A 114 -7.49 1.46 2.74
C GLY A 114 -6.04 1.39 2.28
N PHE A 115 -5.22 2.32 2.75
CA PHE A 115 -3.79 2.42 2.48
C PHE A 115 -2.99 2.68 3.76
N THR A 116 -1.86 1.99 3.97
CA THR A 116 -1.06 2.15 5.20
C THR A 116 0.45 2.20 5.04
N THR A 117 1.06 2.95 5.96
CA THR A 117 2.47 2.92 6.32
C THR A 117 2.59 2.78 7.85
N HIS A 118 3.60 2.07 8.31
CA HIS A 118 3.87 1.66 9.69
C HIS A 118 5.21 2.14 10.25
N ASP A 119 6.19 2.44 9.37
CA ASP A 119 7.58 2.71 9.78
C ASP A 119 8.25 3.91 9.09
N ALA A 120 9.31 4.43 9.71
CA ALA A 120 9.88 5.75 9.37
C ALA A 120 10.45 5.87 7.95
N ASN A 121 10.84 4.76 7.32
CA ASN A 121 11.44 4.74 5.98
C ASN A 121 10.47 4.24 4.91
N GLU A 122 9.17 4.30 5.20
CA GLU A 122 8.14 3.93 4.26
C GLU A 122 7.57 5.17 3.59
N VAL A 123 7.37 5.07 2.28
CA VAL A 123 6.82 6.16 1.48
C VAL A 123 5.69 5.63 0.64
N LEU A 124 4.52 6.22 0.80
CA LEU A 124 3.33 5.88 0.05
C LEU A 124 2.88 7.08 -0.78
N PHE A 125 2.78 6.88 -2.09
CA PHE A 125 2.18 7.84 -3.01
C PHE A 125 0.83 7.32 -3.49
N ILE A 126 -0.20 8.16 -3.46
CA ILE A 126 -1.54 7.87 -3.98
C ILE A 126 -1.89 8.99 -4.95
N TYR A 127 -2.09 8.65 -6.21
CA TYR A 127 -2.47 9.58 -7.28
C TYR A 127 -3.78 9.13 -7.91
N GLY A 128 -4.89 9.79 -7.58
CA GLY A 128 -6.23 9.39 -8.01
C GLY A 128 -6.78 8.18 -7.27
N GLY A 129 -7.91 7.67 -7.74
CA GLY A 129 -8.54 6.46 -7.21
C GLY A 129 -9.39 6.71 -5.96
N SER A 130 -9.57 5.68 -5.14
CA SER A 130 -10.45 5.78 -3.97
C SER A 130 -10.11 4.81 -2.84
N ALA A 131 -10.28 5.25 -1.59
CA ALA A 131 -10.36 4.37 -0.43
C ALA A 131 -11.72 4.52 0.25
N ILE A 132 -12.59 3.51 0.11
CA ILE A 132 -13.99 3.62 0.54
C ILE A 132 -14.51 2.38 1.27
N GLY A 133 -15.44 2.55 2.21
CA GLY A 133 -16.01 1.43 2.97
C GLY A 133 -14.98 0.57 3.74
N ASN A 134 -13.82 1.13 4.11
CA ASN A 134 -12.85 0.46 4.97
C ASN A 134 -13.29 0.61 6.44
N SER A 135 -13.11 -0.42 7.27
CA SER A 135 -13.70 -0.46 8.62
C SER A 135 -13.14 0.56 9.60
N ALA A 136 -11.88 1.01 9.43
CA ALA A 136 -11.29 2.04 10.29
C ALA A 136 -11.06 3.36 9.56
N PHE A 137 -10.04 3.43 8.69
CA PHE A 137 -9.63 4.67 8.04
C PHE A 137 -9.36 4.44 6.56
N ALA A 138 -9.58 5.48 5.75
CA ALA A 138 -9.21 5.42 4.34
C ALA A 138 -7.68 5.38 4.18
N ILE A 139 -6.96 6.11 5.03
CA ILE A 139 -5.50 6.14 5.10
C ILE A 139 -5.07 6.04 6.56
N GLY A 140 -4.13 5.14 6.86
CA GLY A 140 -3.45 5.05 8.15
C GLY A 140 -1.96 5.32 8.00
N CYS A 141 -1.47 6.40 8.60
CA CYS A 141 -0.05 6.74 8.62
C CYS A 141 0.48 6.59 10.05
N TYR A 142 1.02 5.40 10.35
CA TYR A 142 1.59 5.07 11.66
C TYR A 142 3.10 5.36 11.74
N GLY A 143 3.71 5.67 10.60
CA GLY A 143 5.10 6.07 10.43
C GLY A 143 5.39 6.38 8.96
N GLY A 144 6.49 7.06 8.70
CA GLY A 144 6.94 7.34 7.34
C GLY A 144 6.22 8.51 6.69
N GLU A 145 6.02 8.43 5.37
CA GLU A 145 5.51 9.53 4.57
C GLU A 145 4.36 9.06 3.66
N VAL A 146 3.24 9.77 3.68
CA VAL A 146 2.11 9.57 2.77
C VAL A 146 1.86 10.82 1.95
N TYR A 147 1.75 10.68 0.64
CA TYR A 147 1.44 11.75 -0.30
C TYR A 147 0.21 11.35 -1.11
N ALA A 148 -0.92 12.00 -0.88
CA ALA A 148 -2.18 11.68 -1.55
C ALA A 148 -2.72 12.87 -2.35
N PHE A 149 -2.96 12.64 -3.65
CA PHE A 149 -3.39 13.63 -4.62
C PHE A 149 -4.62 13.13 -5.37
N ASP A 150 -5.66 13.96 -5.48
CA ASP A 150 -6.87 13.69 -6.27
C ASP A 150 -7.62 12.39 -5.89
N VAL A 151 -7.57 11.99 -4.61
CA VAL A 151 -8.18 10.74 -4.13
C VAL A 151 -9.56 10.97 -3.48
N THR A 152 -10.48 10.04 -3.71
CA THR A 152 -11.77 9.99 -3.00
C THR A 152 -11.66 9.12 -1.76
N LEU A 153 -11.94 9.66 -0.56
CA LEU A 153 -11.85 8.92 0.69
C LEU A 153 -13.22 8.87 1.39
N GLU A 154 -13.70 7.67 1.70
CA GLU A 154 -14.80 7.46 2.65
C GLU A 154 -14.20 6.87 3.92
N GLY A 155 -14.38 7.59 5.03
CA GLY A 155 -13.67 7.36 6.28
C GLY A 155 -12.68 8.48 6.59
N GLY A 156 -11.95 8.31 7.69
CA GLY A 156 -10.95 9.29 8.12
C GLY A 156 -9.56 9.04 7.54
N ILE A 157 -8.67 10.01 7.73
CA ILE A 157 -7.23 9.83 7.68
C ILE A 157 -6.77 9.75 9.13
N TYR A 158 -6.01 8.72 9.48
CA TYR A 158 -5.41 8.57 10.79
C TYR A 158 -3.91 8.78 10.73
N ILE A 159 -3.38 9.57 11.65
CA ILE A 159 -1.96 9.87 11.77
C ILE A 159 -1.58 9.62 13.22
N ASP A 160 -0.89 8.53 13.49
CA ASP A 160 -0.36 8.25 14.83
C ASP A 160 1.05 7.67 14.70
N PRO A 161 2.10 8.48 14.90
CA PRO A 161 3.46 7.96 15.04
C PRO A 161 3.58 7.21 16.38
N ALA A 162 2.93 6.05 16.49
CA ALA A 162 2.84 5.31 17.72
C ALA A 162 4.24 4.86 18.17
N GLY A 163 4.72 5.47 19.27
CA GLY A 163 5.80 4.98 20.14
C GLY A 163 7.15 4.66 19.48
N GLY A 164 8.09 5.60 19.52
CA GLY A 164 9.51 5.30 19.24
C GLY A 164 10.33 6.38 18.56
N GLY A 165 9.81 7.61 18.41
CA GLY A 165 10.51 8.67 17.67
C GLY A 165 10.35 8.56 16.14
N LYS A 166 9.38 7.76 15.67
CA LYS A 166 8.96 7.72 14.28
C LYS A 166 8.36 9.07 13.89
N THR A 167 8.65 9.54 12.67
CA THR A 167 7.97 10.69 12.08
C THR A 167 6.91 10.18 11.12
N ALA A 168 5.71 10.74 11.22
CA ALA A 168 4.63 10.54 10.26
C ALA A 168 4.40 11.87 9.54
N LYS A 169 4.45 11.85 8.21
CA LYS A 169 4.20 13.03 7.37
C LYS A 169 3.09 12.71 6.40
N ILE A 170 2.11 13.60 6.30
CA ILE A 170 1.11 13.53 5.25
C ILE A 170 1.10 14.81 4.41
N VAL A 171 0.95 14.66 3.10
CA VAL A 171 0.67 15.74 2.16
C VAL A 171 -0.60 15.38 1.40
N LEU A 172 -1.56 16.32 1.38
CA LEU A 172 -2.87 16.13 0.78
C LEU A 172 -3.14 17.23 -0.24
N ASP A 173 -3.62 16.85 -1.42
CA ASP A 173 -4.13 17.75 -2.45
C ASP A 173 -5.33 17.10 -3.17
N GLY A 174 -6.31 17.89 -3.60
CA GLY A 174 -7.45 17.39 -4.38
C GLY A 174 -8.35 16.35 -3.68
N ILE A 175 -8.43 16.34 -2.34
CA ILE A 175 -9.23 15.36 -1.58
C ILE A 175 -10.73 15.68 -1.70
N THR A 176 -11.51 14.73 -2.23
CA THR A 176 -12.93 14.97 -2.53
C THR A 176 -13.86 14.70 -1.34
N GLN A 177 -13.47 13.82 -0.39
CA GLN A 177 -14.19 13.50 0.85
C GLN A 177 -13.19 13.01 1.92
N GLY A 178 -13.49 13.19 3.22
CA GLY A 178 -12.67 12.67 4.33
C GLY A 178 -12.66 13.57 5.58
N ARG A 179 -12.31 12.99 6.73
CA ARG A 179 -12.02 13.74 7.99
C ARG A 179 -10.61 13.39 8.47
N ILE A 180 -9.83 14.36 8.93
CA ILE A 180 -8.50 14.09 9.48
C ILE A 180 -8.64 13.87 10.99
N GLN A 181 -8.11 12.74 11.48
CA GLN A 181 -7.92 12.45 12.89
C GLN A 181 -6.41 12.28 13.14
N ALA A 182 -5.88 13.16 13.97
CA ALA A 182 -4.50 13.15 14.43
C ALA A 182 -4.47 13.02 15.96
#